data_AF-A0A520SYS5-F1
#
_entry.id   AF-A0A520SYS5-F1
#
_cell.length_a   1.000
_cell.length_b   1.000
_cell.length_c   1.000
_cell.angle_alpha   90.00
_cell.angle_beta   90.00
_cell.angle_gamma   90.00
#
_symmetry.space_group_name_H-M   'P 1'
#
loop_
_entity.id
_entity.type
_entity.pdbx_description
1 polymer ?
#
loop_
_entity_poly.entity_id
_entity_poly.type
_entity_poly.pdbx_seq_one_letter_code
_entity_poly.pdbx_strand_id
1 'polypeptide(L)'
;SASVGEDLIKKKIFKNSKVTPAIRMNDTSDIWLMRNGNYRSTNPRPFRSARLNSVSKFANLGLFSMTFSKNVDFDLSMLNAYRDFRIEATNYKFKHFLEVFNPPINIGLKPKELGDYINDCIIKAIAGQTKDERPLFLKIAYNGPKAMEDLATYDPTNLIVGILGGSKGTTRDCLELINKASKYGAKVALFGRKINLSESPKSLVKIMRAVIEENLKTDDAVKLYHDELKQKNLVPDRPLKKDLQITDPILKL
;
A
#
# COMPACT_ATOMS: atom_id res chain seq x y z
N SER A 1 -8.98 -3.93 11.41
CA SER A 1 -9.28 -2.92 12.46
C SER A 1 -8.50 -3.28 13.73
N ALA A 2 -8.41 -2.37 14.69
CA ALA A 2 -7.73 -2.63 15.97
C ALA A 2 -8.34 -3.81 16.74
N SER A 3 -9.68 -3.89 16.83
CA SER A 3 -10.39 -4.97 17.53
C SER A 3 -10.10 -6.35 16.96
N VAL A 4 -10.19 -6.51 15.63
CA VAL A 4 -9.86 -7.80 14.99
C VAL A 4 -8.40 -8.17 15.22
N GLY A 5 -7.49 -7.19 15.14
CA GLY A 5 -6.08 -7.43 15.42
C GLY A 5 -5.85 -7.91 16.86
N GLU A 6 -6.49 -7.25 17.83
CA GLU A 6 -6.47 -7.62 19.24
C GLU A 6 -6.92 -9.06 19.46
N ASP A 7 -8.06 -9.45 18.88
CA ASP A 7 -8.61 -10.80 19.01
C ASP A 7 -7.68 -11.88 18.44
N LEU A 8 -7.10 -11.63 17.26
CA LEU A 8 -6.17 -12.57 16.62
C LEU A 8 -4.89 -12.73 17.47
N ILE A 9 -4.36 -11.63 18.01
CA ILE A 9 -3.18 -11.67 18.88
C ILE A 9 -3.49 -12.38 20.19
N LYS A 10 -4.65 -12.12 20.83
CA LYS A 10 -5.10 -12.83 22.04
C LYS A 10 -5.25 -14.34 21.80
N LYS A 11 -5.74 -14.74 20.63
CA LYS A 11 -5.82 -16.14 20.19
C LYS A 11 -4.45 -16.77 19.87
N LYS A 12 -3.36 -16.00 19.97
CA LYS A 12 -1.97 -16.45 19.75
C LYS A 12 -1.72 -17.05 18.36
N ILE A 13 -2.51 -16.66 17.35
CA ILE A 13 -2.40 -17.25 15.99
C ILE A 13 -1.03 -16.97 15.33
N PHE A 14 -0.29 -15.99 15.82
CA PHE A 14 1.02 -15.59 15.30
C PHE A 14 2.21 -16.05 16.14
N LYS A 15 2.01 -16.74 17.28
CA LYS A 15 3.07 -17.03 18.27
C LYS A 15 4.30 -17.74 17.69
N ASN A 16 4.09 -18.63 16.71
CA ASN A 16 5.15 -19.38 16.04
C ASN A 16 5.17 -19.09 14.53
N SER A 17 4.84 -17.85 14.14
CA SER A 17 4.76 -17.42 12.75
C SER A 17 5.74 -16.29 12.46
N LYS A 18 6.19 -16.19 11.21
CA LYS A 18 6.93 -15.01 10.70
C LYS A 18 6.01 -13.80 10.45
N VAL A 19 4.69 -13.96 10.60
CA VAL A 19 3.72 -12.89 10.37
C VAL A 19 3.75 -11.89 11.53
N THR A 20 4.01 -10.63 11.20
CA THR A 20 3.94 -9.51 12.14
C THR A 20 2.57 -8.82 12.00
N PRO A 21 1.74 -8.78 13.06
CA PRO A 21 0.47 -8.05 13.01
C PRO A 21 0.73 -6.54 12.95
N ALA A 22 0.02 -5.85 12.06
CA ALA A 22 0.04 -4.40 11.95
C ALA A 22 -1.38 -3.82 12.06
N ILE A 23 -1.53 -2.73 12.80
CA ILE A 23 -2.83 -2.08 13.05
C ILE A 23 -2.93 -0.80 12.24
N ARG A 24 -4.04 -0.60 11.50
CA ARG A 24 -4.34 0.70 10.89
C ARG A 24 -4.57 1.72 12.00
N MET A 25 -3.74 2.76 12.04
CA MET A 25 -3.72 3.76 13.10
C MET A 25 -4.53 5.00 12.76
N ASN A 26 -4.91 5.20 11.50
CA ASN A 26 -5.79 6.29 11.09
C ASN A 26 -6.56 5.92 9.81
N ASP A 27 -7.65 6.64 9.58
CA ASP A 27 -8.56 6.44 8.46
C ASP A 27 -8.82 7.80 7.81
N THR A 28 -7.98 8.19 6.85
CA THR A 28 -8.16 9.44 6.10
C THR A 28 -9.51 9.44 5.36
N SER A 29 -10.14 10.62 5.21
CA SER A 29 -11.52 10.67 4.69
C SER A 29 -11.69 10.17 3.25
N ASP A 30 -10.62 10.02 2.48
CA ASP A 30 -10.62 9.48 1.12
C ASP A 30 -10.74 7.95 1.05
N ILE A 31 -10.59 7.24 2.18
CA ILE A 31 -10.81 5.79 2.26
C ILE A 31 -12.15 5.42 2.92
N TRP A 32 -12.96 6.43 3.22
CA TRP A 32 -14.28 6.29 3.82
C TRP A 32 -15.31 5.85 2.77
N LEU A 33 -15.92 4.68 2.99
CA LEU A 33 -16.84 4.02 2.04
C LEU A 33 -18.28 3.93 2.58
N MET A 34 -18.79 5.04 3.12
CA MET A 34 -20.16 5.11 3.63
C MET A 34 -21.15 5.14 2.45
N ARG A 35 -22.31 4.50 2.65
CA ARG A 35 -23.44 4.62 1.71
C ARG A 35 -23.83 6.09 1.59
N ASN A 36 -24.07 6.55 0.36
CA ASN A 36 -24.47 7.93 0.02
C ASN A 36 -23.45 9.03 0.44
N GLY A 37 -22.20 8.68 0.73
CA GLY A 37 -21.13 9.66 1.01
C GLY A 37 -20.43 10.17 -0.25
N ASN A 38 -19.86 11.37 -0.18
CA ASN A 38 -19.12 12.02 -1.29
C ASN A 38 -17.64 12.29 -0.98
N TYR A 39 -17.09 11.72 0.11
CA TYR A 39 -15.76 12.08 0.62
C TYR A 39 -14.62 11.82 -0.37
N ARG A 40 -14.79 10.84 -1.27
CA ARG A 40 -13.85 10.53 -2.37
C ARG A 40 -13.85 11.54 -3.51
N SER A 41 -14.72 12.54 -3.46
CA SER A 41 -14.78 13.66 -4.42
C SER A 41 -14.37 14.99 -3.78
N THR A 42 -13.77 14.95 -2.58
CA THR A 42 -13.37 16.14 -1.82
C THR A 42 -11.91 16.05 -1.39
N ASN A 43 -11.35 17.18 -0.92
CA ASN A 43 -10.02 17.17 -0.31
C ASN A 43 -9.99 16.23 0.92
N PRO A 44 -9.03 15.28 0.97
CA PRO A 44 -8.86 14.38 2.09
C PRO A 44 -8.61 15.12 3.41
N ARG A 45 -9.15 14.61 4.51
CA ARG A 45 -8.93 15.12 5.87
C ARG A 45 -8.37 14.01 6.77
N PRO A 46 -7.45 14.34 7.69
CA PRO A 46 -6.94 13.37 8.65
C PRO A 46 -8.03 13.01 9.64
N PHE A 47 -8.12 11.73 9.99
CA PHE A 47 -8.94 11.27 11.09
C PHE A 47 -8.33 10.01 11.68
N ARG A 48 -8.36 9.89 13.01
CA ARG A 48 -7.81 8.75 13.74
C ARG A 48 -8.80 8.27 14.78
N SER A 49 -9.34 7.08 14.55
CA SER A 49 -10.18 6.35 15.51
C SER A 49 -9.36 5.54 16.51
N ALA A 50 -8.25 4.93 16.05
CA ALA A 50 -7.39 4.09 16.86
C ALA A 50 -6.58 4.93 17.86
N ARG A 51 -6.65 4.57 19.14
CA ARG A 51 -5.85 5.21 20.20
C ARG A 51 -4.60 4.40 20.49
N LEU A 52 -3.44 5.05 20.42
CA LEU A 52 -2.15 4.40 20.57
C LEU A 52 -1.96 3.76 21.96
N ASN A 53 -2.45 4.40 23.02
CA ASN A 53 -2.39 3.87 24.39
C ASN A 53 -3.17 2.55 24.57
N SER A 54 -4.18 2.30 23.75
CA SER A 54 -4.91 1.03 23.72
C SER A 54 -4.20 0.00 22.84
N VAL A 55 -3.79 0.40 21.63
CA VAL A 55 -3.18 -0.52 20.65
C VAL A 55 -1.81 -1.03 21.10
N SER A 56 -1.00 -0.17 21.71
CA SER A 56 0.37 -0.51 22.18
C SER A 56 0.42 -1.62 23.22
N LYS A 57 -0.71 -1.96 23.86
CA LYS A 57 -0.80 -3.04 24.84
C LYS A 57 -0.72 -4.43 24.22
N PHE A 58 -1.00 -4.56 22.92
CA PHE A 58 -1.04 -5.86 22.23
C PHE A 58 -0.31 -5.87 20.89
N ALA A 59 -0.04 -4.72 20.28
CA ALA A 59 0.72 -4.62 19.03
C ALA A 59 1.79 -3.53 19.14
N ASN A 60 2.85 -3.64 18.34
CA ASN A 60 3.96 -2.67 18.30
C ASN A 60 4.21 -2.09 16.90
N LEU A 61 3.37 -2.44 15.93
CA LEU A 61 3.48 -1.99 14.54
C LEU A 61 2.12 -1.48 14.05
N GLY A 62 2.12 -0.33 13.37
CA GLY A 62 0.93 0.20 12.74
C GLY A 62 1.15 0.89 11.40
N LEU A 63 0.04 1.21 10.77
CA LEU A 63 -0.03 1.92 9.50
C LEU A 63 -0.63 3.29 9.72
N PHE A 64 0.10 4.34 9.34
CA PHE A 64 -0.45 5.69 9.24
C PHE A 64 -0.58 6.07 7.76
N SER A 65 -1.73 6.56 7.33
CA SER A 65 -1.97 7.02 5.97
C SER A 65 -2.07 8.54 5.87
N MET A 66 -1.63 9.09 4.75
CA MET A 66 -1.79 10.50 4.38
C MET A 66 -2.08 10.62 2.89
N THR A 67 -2.72 11.72 2.51
CA THR A 67 -3.03 12.02 1.11
C THR A 67 -2.84 13.51 0.91
N PHE A 68 -2.04 13.88 -0.10
CA PHE A 68 -1.78 15.28 -0.44
C PHE A 68 -2.67 15.72 -1.60
N SER A 69 -3.25 16.91 -1.50
CA SER A 69 -4.24 17.41 -2.45
C SER A 69 -3.85 18.72 -3.13
N LYS A 70 -2.58 19.14 -3.02
CA LYS A 70 -2.07 20.41 -3.59
C LYS A 70 -2.87 21.61 -3.06
N ASN A 71 -3.21 21.55 -1.78
CA ASN A 71 -3.89 22.61 -1.06
C ASN A 71 -3.27 22.74 0.33
N VAL A 72 -2.78 23.93 0.64
CA VAL A 72 -1.97 24.19 1.83
C VAL A 72 -2.72 23.81 3.11
N ASP A 73 -4.00 24.14 3.25
CA ASP A 73 -4.74 23.92 4.49
C ASP A 73 -4.98 22.43 4.76
N PHE A 74 -5.36 21.67 3.72
CA PHE A 74 -5.59 20.23 3.82
C PHE A 74 -4.27 19.47 4.02
N ASP A 75 -3.24 19.84 3.27
CA ASP A 75 -1.91 19.23 3.36
C ASP A 75 -1.26 19.51 4.73
N LEU A 76 -1.38 20.74 5.25
CA LEU A 76 -0.90 21.11 6.57
C LEU A 76 -1.64 20.35 7.68
N SER A 77 -2.96 20.18 7.54
CA SER A 77 -3.76 19.38 8.47
C SER A 77 -3.27 17.92 8.52
N MET A 78 -3.00 17.31 7.36
CA MET A 78 -2.44 15.95 7.27
C MET A 78 -1.06 15.85 7.93
N LEU A 79 -0.17 16.80 7.65
CA LEU A 79 1.19 16.84 8.21
C LEU A 79 1.18 17.01 9.73
N ASN A 80 0.32 17.89 10.25
CA ASN A 80 0.16 18.08 11.69
C ASN A 80 -0.39 16.80 12.36
N ALA A 81 -1.39 16.15 11.78
CA ALA A 81 -1.90 14.89 12.30
C ALA A 81 -0.82 13.77 12.31
N TYR A 82 0.05 13.73 11.30
CA TYR A 82 1.17 12.79 11.27
C TYR A 82 2.23 13.13 12.32
N ARG A 83 2.58 14.41 12.48
CA ARG A 83 3.49 14.88 13.55
C ARG A 83 2.98 14.45 14.92
N ASP A 84 1.71 14.72 15.22
CA ASP A 84 1.13 14.41 16.52
C ASP A 84 1.09 12.89 16.78
N PHE A 85 0.79 12.10 15.75
CA PHE A 85 0.91 10.63 15.82
C PHE A 85 2.34 10.18 16.14
N ARG A 86 3.38 10.75 15.51
CA ARG A 86 4.77 10.37 15.75
C ARG A 86 5.26 10.71 17.16
N ILE A 87 4.82 11.85 17.70
CA ILE A 87 5.08 12.24 19.10
C ILE A 87 4.53 11.17 20.04
N GLU A 88 3.27 10.77 19.84
CA GLU A 88 2.68 9.67 20.62
C GLU A 88 3.42 8.35 20.38
N ALA A 89 3.68 7.97 19.13
CA ALA A 89 4.33 6.71 18.76
C ALA A 89 5.67 6.52 19.47
N THR A 90 6.46 7.59 19.56
CA THR A 90 7.75 7.61 20.27
C THR A 90 7.57 7.30 21.76
N ASN A 91 6.58 7.91 22.42
CA ASN A 91 6.31 7.68 23.85
C ASN A 91 5.96 6.22 24.18
N TYR A 92 5.31 5.50 23.25
CA TYR A 92 4.95 4.09 23.42
C TYR A 92 5.93 3.12 22.72
N LYS A 93 7.07 3.61 22.21
CA LYS A 93 8.02 2.82 21.40
C LYS A 93 7.35 2.06 20.25
N PHE A 94 6.29 2.65 19.69
CA PHE A 94 5.44 2.04 18.68
C PHE A 94 6.01 2.37 17.30
N LYS A 95 6.24 1.34 16.48
CA LYS A 95 6.77 1.52 15.12
C LYS A 95 5.62 1.66 14.11
N HIS A 96 5.90 2.31 12.99
CA HIS A 96 4.93 2.45 11.91
C HIS A 96 5.56 2.34 10.54
N PHE A 97 4.70 2.13 9.55
CA PHE A 97 4.99 2.42 8.15
C PHE A 97 4.00 3.45 7.63
N LEU A 98 4.43 4.22 6.63
CA LEU A 98 3.68 5.35 6.11
C LEU A 98 3.03 5.00 4.77
N GLU A 99 1.70 5.06 4.71
CA GLU A 99 0.94 4.94 3.47
C GLU A 99 0.67 6.32 2.89
N VAL A 100 1.02 6.52 1.62
CA VAL A 100 0.70 7.76 0.92
C VAL A 100 -0.13 7.43 -0.31
N PHE A 101 -1.35 7.95 -0.34
CA PHE A 101 -2.25 7.79 -1.48
C PHE A 101 -2.04 8.92 -2.48
N ASN A 102 -2.39 8.63 -3.74
CA ASN A 102 -2.71 9.68 -4.69
C ASN A 102 -4.05 10.33 -4.28
N PRO A 103 -4.23 11.64 -4.51
CA PRO A 103 -5.49 12.31 -4.22
C PRO A 103 -6.64 11.66 -5.00
N PRO A 104 -7.82 11.49 -4.38
CA PRO A 104 -8.98 10.93 -5.05
C PRO A 104 -9.67 11.93 -5.99
N ILE A 105 -9.22 13.19 -5.96
CA ILE A 105 -9.70 14.32 -6.77
C ILE A 105 -8.68 14.70 -7.84
N ASN A 106 -9.15 15.37 -8.89
CA ASN A 106 -8.26 15.97 -9.87
C ASN A 106 -7.60 17.24 -9.30
N ILE A 107 -6.28 17.20 -9.12
CA ILE A 107 -5.47 18.33 -8.63
C ILE A 107 -4.75 19.08 -9.77
N GLY A 108 -5.13 18.82 -11.02
CA GLY A 108 -4.59 19.49 -12.20
C GLY A 108 -3.18 19.04 -12.58
N LEU A 109 -2.80 17.80 -12.25
CA LEU A 109 -1.51 17.21 -12.61
C LEU A 109 -1.69 16.03 -13.57
N LYS A 110 -0.83 15.94 -14.58
CA LYS A 110 -0.70 14.76 -15.45
C LYS A 110 -0.08 13.59 -14.67
N PRO A 111 -0.19 12.34 -15.13
CA PRO A 111 0.32 11.17 -14.40
C PRO A 111 1.80 11.25 -14.00
N LYS A 112 2.67 11.75 -14.89
CA LYS A 112 4.11 11.91 -14.58
C LYS A 112 4.33 12.99 -13.50
N GLU A 113 3.71 14.16 -13.68
CA GLU A 113 3.78 15.27 -12.73
C GLU A 113 3.21 14.89 -11.35
N LEU A 114 2.19 14.03 -11.32
CA LEU A 114 1.64 13.47 -10.09
C LEU A 114 2.66 12.60 -9.35
N GLY A 115 3.40 11.75 -10.07
CA GLY A 115 4.48 10.95 -9.49
C GLY A 115 5.55 11.81 -8.84
N ASP A 116 6.05 12.82 -9.56
CA ASP A 116 7.05 13.76 -9.08
C ASP A 116 6.54 14.51 -7.83
N TYR A 117 5.32 15.06 -7.91
CA TYR A 117 4.68 15.78 -6.80
C TYR A 117 4.52 14.93 -5.53
N ILE A 118 4.09 13.67 -5.67
CA ILE A 118 3.91 12.78 -4.52
C ILE A 118 5.26 12.43 -3.88
N ASN A 119 6.31 12.22 -4.68
CA ASN A 119 7.66 12.00 -4.17
C ASN A 119 8.14 13.19 -3.33
N ASP A 120 8.03 14.42 -3.84
CA ASP A 120 8.40 15.64 -3.12
C ASP A 120 7.61 15.80 -1.82
N CYS A 121 6.30 15.47 -1.85
CA CYS A 121 5.48 15.50 -0.65
C CYS A 121 5.93 14.49 0.40
N ILE A 122 6.31 13.27 -0.01
CA ILE A 122 6.86 12.25 0.89
C ILE A 122 8.18 12.74 1.50
N ILE A 123 9.13 13.20 0.67
CA ILE A 123 10.42 13.68 1.14
C ILE A 123 10.25 14.84 2.12
N LYS A 124 9.42 15.83 1.78
CA LYS A 124 9.05 16.95 2.68
C LYS A 124 8.48 16.45 4.01
N ALA A 125 7.58 15.46 3.98
CA ALA A 125 6.94 14.95 5.18
C ALA A 125 7.93 14.27 6.14
N ILE A 126 9.02 13.67 5.61
CA ILE A 126 9.99 12.89 6.40
C ILE A 126 11.34 13.59 6.62
N ALA A 127 11.60 14.72 5.96
CA ALA A 127 12.91 15.39 5.98
C ALA A 127 13.39 15.74 7.40
N GLY A 128 12.51 16.30 8.23
CA GLY A 128 12.83 16.72 9.60
C GLY A 128 12.77 15.62 10.66
N GLN A 129 12.60 14.36 10.28
CA GLN A 129 12.39 13.25 11.22
C GLN A 129 13.71 12.59 11.59
N THR A 130 13.91 12.30 12.88
CA THR A 130 15.05 11.48 13.33
C THR A 130 14.86 10.01 12.96
N LYS A 131 15.91 9.20 13.07
CA LYS A 131 15.86 7.75 12.77
C LYS A 131 14.77 7.02 13.56
N ASP A 132 14.52 7.42 14.81
CA ASP A 132 13.53 6.77 15.66
C ASP A 132 12.08 7.15 15.33
N GLU A 133 11.88 8.31 14.73
CA GLU A 133 10.56 8.80 14.33
C GLU A 133 10.19 8.46 12.87
N ARG A 134 11.17 8.09 12.04
CA ARG A 134 10.94 7.75 10.63
C ARG A 134 10.09 6.48 10.49
N PRO A 135 9.27 6.37 9.43
CA PRO A 135 8.57 5.13 9.13
C PRO A 135 9.56 4.02 8.75
N LEU A 136 9.26 2.77 9.11
CA LEU A 136 10.08 1.61 8.74
C LEU A 136 10.19 1.42 7.23
N PHE A 137 9.11 1.71 6.51
CA PHE A 137 9.03 1.71 5.06
C PHE A 137 7.82 2.53 4.59
N LEU A 138 7.79 2.83 3.30
CA LEU A 138 6.66 3.48 2.64
C LEU A 138 5.71 2.45 2.02
N LYS A 139 4.44 2.80 1.95
CA LYS A 139 3.41 2.09 1.20
C LYS A 139 2.72 3.08 0.26
N ILE A 140 3.20 3.17 -0.96
CA ILE A 140 2.77 4.21 -1.92
C ILE A 140 2.06 3.60 -3.13
N ALA A 141 1.29 4.42 -3.84
CA ALA A 141 0.84 4.06 -5.18
C ALA A 141 2.03 3.95 -6.15
N TYR A 142 1.98 3.02 -7.11
CA TYR A 142 2.95 2.99 -8.19
C TYR A 142 2.57 4.07 -9.22
N ASN A 143 3.37 5.13 -9.30
CA ASN A 143 3.14 6.27 -10.20
C ASN A 143 3.99 6.22 -11.48
N GLY A 144 4.42 5.02 -11.87
CA GLY A 144 5.24 4.79 -13.05
C GLY A 144 6.70 4.53 -12.72
N PRO A 145 7.49 4.12 -13.73
CA PRO A 145 8.85 3.62 -13.56
C PRO A 145 9.79 4.68 -12.98
N LYS A 146 9.81 5.87 -13.59
CA LYS A 146 10.67 6.97 -13.16
C LYS A 146 10.39 7.42 -11.73
N ALA A 147 9.12 7.66 -11.39
CA ALA A 147 8.76 8.11 -10.03
C ALA A 147 9.14 7.06 -8.97
N MET A 148 9.00 5.77 -9.28
CA MET A 148 9.43 4.69 -8.38
C MET A 148 10.94 4.68 -8.20
N GLU A 149 11.69 4.75 -9.30
CA GLU A 149 13.16 4.73 -9.30
C GLU A 149 13.75 5.95 -8.59
N ASP A 150 13.24 7.15 -8.88
CA ASP A 150 13.68 8.40 -8.24
C ASP A 150 13.53 8.33 -6.71
N LEU A 151 12.38 7.84 -6.22
CA LEU A 151 12.15 7.74 -4.78
C LEU A 151 12.98 6.62 -4.13
N ALA A 152 13.09 5.47 -4.80
CA ALA A 152 13.84 4.32 -4.29
C ALA A 152 15.36 4.57 -4.23
N THR A 153 15.87 5.44 -5.10
CA THR A 153 17.31 5.78 -5.17
C THR A 153 17.69 7.05 -4.41
N TYR A 154 16.71 7.82 -3.89
CA TYR A 154 16.96 9.05 -3.14
C TYR A 154 17.78 8.83 -1.84
N ASP A 155 17.37 7.88 -1.01
CA ASP A 155 18.06 7.50 0.23
C ASP A 155 17.88 5.99 0.49
N PRO A 156 18.43 5.12 -0.37
CA PRO A 156 18.13 3.68 -0.38
C PRO A 156 18.56 2.98 0.92
N THR A 157 19.46 3.60 1.70
CA THR A 157 19.92 3.04 2.98
C THR A 157 18.90 3.27 4.09
N ASN A 158 18.18 4.41 4.08
CA ASN A 158 17.29 4.79 5.18
C ASN A 158 15.81 4.87 4.80
N LEU A 159 15.47 4.81 3.51
CA LEU A 159 14.10 4.90 3.01
C LEU A 159 13.73 3.67 2.18
N ILE A 160 13.09 2.71 2.83
CA ILE A 160 12.57 1.53 2.14
C ILE A 160 11.25 1.87 1.46
N VAL A 161 11.21 1.77 0.13
CA VAL A 161 10.01 2.03 -0.67
C VAL A 161 9.21 0.74 -0.87
N GLY A 162 7.91 0.80 -0.62
CA GLY A 162 6.98 -0.29 -0.88
C GLY A 162 5.71 0.20 -1.56
N ILE A 163 4.97 -0.73 -2.18
CA ILE A 163 3.78 -0.41 -2.97
C ILE A 163 2.48 -0.96 -2.39
N LEU A 164 1.38 -0.26 -2.63
CA LEU A 164 0.02 -0.76 -2.45
C LEU A 164 -0.54 -1.38 -3.73
N GLY A 165 -1.45 -2.34 -3.57
CA GLY A 165 -2.01 -3.09 -4.69
C GLY A 165 -3.18 -2.43 -5.43
N GLY A 166 -3.75 -1.32 -4.94
CA GLY A 166 -4.88 -0.69 -5.63
C GLY A 166 -6.15 -1.57 -5.70
N SER A 167 -6.91 -1.45 -6.78
CA SER A 167 -8.12 -2.24 -7.07
C SER A 167 -7.75 -3.69 -7.46
N LYS A 168 -8.74 -4.58 -7.59
CA LYS A 168 -8.51 -5.98 -8.00
C LYS A 168 -7.80 -6.05 -9.36
N GLY A 169 -8.36 -5.39 -10.38
CA GLY A 169 -7.81 -5.41 -11.75
C GLY A 169 -7.79 -6.82 -12.38
N THR A 170 -7.01 -6.98 -13.44
CA THR A 170 -6.67 -8.31 -14.00
C THR A 170 -5.59 -9.01 -13.19
N THR A 171 -5.44 -10.32 -13.35
CA THR A 171 -4.28 -11.05 -12.83
C THR A 171 -3.00 -10.50 -13.47
N ARG A 172 -3.05 -10.15 -14.77
CA ARG A 172 -1.94 -9.47 -15.45
C ARG A 172 -1.57 -8.15 -14.78
N ASP A 173 -2.54 -7.30 -14.41
CA ASP A 173 -2.26 -6.04 -13.70
C ASP A 173 -1.61 -6.30 -12.34
N CYS A 174 -2.04 -7.34 -11.61
CA CYS A 174 -1.43 -7.72 -10.33
C CYS A 174 0.05 -8.08 -10.48
N LEU A 175 0.35 -8.97 -11.43
CA LEU A 175 1.68 -9.51 -11.64
C LEU A 175 2.61 -8.49 -12.31
N GLU A 176 2.09 -7.66 -13.23
CA GLU A 176 2.85 -6.56 -13.83
C GLU A 176 3.21 -5.50 -12.79
N LEU A 177 2.26 -5.14 -11.91
CA LEU A 177 2.48 -4.12 -10.89
C LEU A 177 3.63 -4.53 -9.95
N ILE A 178 3.61 -5.75 -9.42
CA ILE A 178 4.68 -6.19 -8.52
C ILE A 178 6.01 -6.32 -9.25
N ASN A 179 6.02 -6.83 -10.49
CA ASN A 179 7.22 -6.95 -11.31
C ASN A 179 7.86 -5.58 -11.59
N LYS A 180 7.07 -4.63 -12.11
CA LYS A 180 7.56 -3.27 -12.40
C LYS A 180 8.02 -2.56 -11.14
N ALA A 181 7.23 -2.58 -10.07
CA ALA A 181 7.63 -1.90 -8.84
C ALA A 181 8.95 -2.46 -8.28
N SER A 182 9.12 -3.78 -8.27
CA SER A 182 10.37 -4.43 -7.85
C SER A 182 11.54 -4.04 -8.76
N LYS A 183 11.34 -4.08 -10.08
CA LYS A 183 12.34 -3.68 -11.08
C LYS A 183 12.85 -2.25 -10.85
N TYR A 184 11.98 -1.32 -10.47
CA TYR A 184 12.33 0.08 -10.22
C TYR A 184 12.63 0.39 -8.74
N GLY A 185 12.93 -0.62 -7.93
CA GLY A 185 13.54 -0.44 -6.62
C GLY A 185 12.65 -0.62 -5.40
N ALA A 186 11.34 -0.84 -5.57
CA ALA A 186 10.47 -1.18 -4.44
C ALA A 186 10.91 -2.51 -3.80
N LYS A 187 10.90 -2.57 -2.46
CA LYS A 187 11.32 -3.74 -1.66
C LYS A 187 10.18 -4.41 -0.90
N VAL A 188 9.00 -3.80 -0.87
CA VAL A 188 7.83 -4.30 -0.12
C VAL A 188 6.57 -4.18 -0.96
N ALA A 189 5.69 -5.19 -0.92
CA ALA A 189 4.37 -5.15 -1.54
C ALA A 189 3.27 -5.43 -0.49
N LEU A 190 2.31 -4.51 -0.36
CA LEU A 190 1.19 -4.61 0.60
C LEU A 190 -0.14 -4.68 -0.16
N PHE A 191 -0.43 -5.86 -0.70
CA PHE A 191 -1.60 -6.10 -1.53
C PHE A 191 -2.77 -6.61 -0.67
N GLY A 192 -3.93 -5.96 -0.81
CA GLY A 192 -5.18 -6.37 -0.16
C GLY A 192 -6.13 -6.98 -1.18
N ARG A 193 -6.94 -6.11 -1.83
CA ARG A 193 -7.99 -6.50 -2.78
C ARG A 193 -7.53 -7.45 -3.88
N LYS A 194 -6.33 -7.23 -4.44
CA LYS A 194 -5.75 -8.09 -5.48
C LYS A 194 -5.64 -9.56 -5.04
N ILE A 195 -5.29 -9.79 -3.77
CA ILE A 195 -5.15 -11.14 -3.18
C ILE A 195 -6.50 -11.63 -2.65
N ASN A 196 -7.15 -10.85 -1.79
CA ASN A 196 -8.37 -11.27 -1.07
C ASN A 196 -9.56 -11.55 -1.98
N LEU A 197 -9.63 -10.88 -3.13
CA LEU A 197 -10.71 -11.06 -4.10
C LEU A 197 -10.32 -12.00 -5.24
N SER A 198 -9.14 -12.64 -5.20
CA SER A 198 -8.75 -13.64 -6.18
C SER A 198 -9.43 -14.98 -5.91
N GLU A 199 -9.57 -15.79 -6.96
CA GLU A 199 -10.18 -17.12 -6.93
C GLU A 199 -9.37 -18.10 -6.06
N SER A 200 -8.04 -17.95 -6.03
CA SER A 200 -7.14 -18.74 -5.18
C SER A 200 -6.02 -17.86 -4.59
N PRO A 201 -6.26 -17.21 -3.42
CA PRO A 201 -5.31 -16.29 -2.81
C PRO A 201 -3.92 -16.90 -2.56
N LYS A 202 -3.87 -18.16 -2.12
CA LYS A 202 -2.60 -18.87 -1.86
C LYS A 202 -1.81 -19.12 -3.16
N SER A 203 -2.50 -19.52 -4.23
CA SER A 203 -1.89 -19.68 -5.56
C SER A 203 -1.33 -18.37 -6.08
N LEU A 204 -2.15 -17.31 -6.02
CA LEU A 204 -1.73 -16.01 -6.51
C LEU A 204 -0.49 -15.51 -5.77
N VAL A 205 -0.43 -15.63 -4.44
CA VAL A 205 0.75 -15.23 -3.65
C VAL A 205 1.99 -16.07 -4.03
N LYS A 206 1.84 -17.38 -4.26
CA LYS A 206 2.96 -18.23 -4.71
C LYS A 206 3.49 -17.76 -6.07
N ILE A 207 2.59 -17.47 -7.01
CA ILE A 207 2.96 -17.00 -8.36
C ILE A 207 3.55 -15.59 -8.31
N MET A 208 3.02 -14.69 -7.48
CA MET A 208 3.61 -13.37 -7.24
C MET A 208 5.06 -13.49 -6.76
N ARG A 209 5.38 -14.47 -5.91
CA ARG A 209 6.76 -14.74 -5.49
C ARG A 209 7.59 -15.25 -6.66
N ALA A 210 7.11 -16.21 -7.45
CA ALA A 210 7.84 -16.71 -8.62
C ALA A 210 8.17 -15.60 -9.63
N VAL A 211 7.26 -14.63 -9.84
CA VAL A 211 7.53 -13.46 -10.68
C VAL A 211 8.73 -12.64 -10.19
N ILE A 212 8.90 -12.50 -8.87
CA ILE A 212 9.96 -11.67 -8.27
C ILE A 212 11.25 -12.44 -7.98
N GLU A 213 11.12 -13.66 -7.46
CA GLU A 213 12.24 -14.47 -6.96
C GLU A 213 12.84 -15.35 -8.06
N GLU A 214 12.04 -15.73 -9.07
CA GLU A 214 12.43 -16.64 -10.16
C GLU A 214 12.39 -15.95 -11.53
N ASN A 215 12.12 -14.64 -11.58
CA ASN A 215 11.96 -13.84 -12.81
C ASN A 215 10.93 -14.44 -13.79
N LEU A 216 9.88 -15.09 -13.28
CA LEU A 216 8.81 -15.62 -14.14
C LEU A 216 8.13 -14.47 -14.88
N LYS A 217 8.07 -14.57 -16.22
CA LYS A 217 7.39 -13.57 -17.04
C LYS A 217 5.92 -13.50 -16.64
N THR A 218 5.44 -12.28 -16.53
CA THR A 218 4.14 -11.99 -15.95
C THR A 218 2.95 -12.45 -16.82
N ASP A 219 3.13 -12.63 -18.13
CA ASP A 219 2.12 -13.24 -19.01
C ASP A 219 2.08 -14.78 -18.87
N ASP A 220 3.25 -15.42 -18.77
CA ASP A 220 3.35 -16.85 -18.45
C ASP A 220 2.82 -17.16 -17.06
N ALA A 221 3.05 -16.27 -16.09
CA ALA A 221 2.51 -16.36 -14.74
C ALA A 221 0.97 -16.30 -14.71
N VAL A 222 0.33 -15.54 -15.61
CA VAL A 222 -1.14 -15.56 -15.75
C VAL A 222 -1.61 -16.91 -16.28
N LYS A 223 -0.95 -17.47 -17.29
CA LYS A 223 -1.29 -18.81 -17.83
C LYS A 223 -1.17 -19.87 -16.74
N LEU A 224 -0.06 -19.85 -16.01
CA LEU A 224 0.18 -20.73 -14.86
C LEU A 224 -0.93 -20.60 -13.81
N TYR A 225 -1.37 -19.38 -13.49
CA TYR A 225 -2.48 -19.18 -12.55
C TYR A 225 -3.78 -19.83 -13.07
N HIS A 226 -4.12 -19.67 -14.35
CA HIS A 226 -5.29 -20.31 -14.95
C HIS A 226 -5.20 -21.85 -14.94
N ASP A 227 -4.01 -22.40 -15.19
CA ASP A 227 -3.77 -23.84 -15.09
C ASP A 227 -3.93 -24.35 -13.65
N GLU A 228 -3.41 -23.61 -12.65
CA GLU A 228 -3.61 -23.94 -11.24
C GLU A 228 -5.10 -23.87 -10.83
N LEU A 229 -5.86 -22.89 -11.36
CA LEU A 229 -7.31 -22.81 -11.12
C LEU A 229 -8.02 -24.04 -11.72
N LYS A 230 -7.67 -24.43 -12.95
CA LYS A 230 -8.23 -25.62 -13.59
C LYS A 230 -7.94 -26.89 -12.79
N GLN A 231 -6.69 -27.08 -12.34
CA GLN A 231 -6.32 -28.23 -11.50
C GLN A 231 -7.08 -28.28 -10.17
N LYS A 232 -7.45 -27.12 -9.63
CA LYS A 232 -8.25 -27.00 -8.41
C LYS A 232 -9.76 -27.02 -8.65
N ASN A 233 -10.21 -27.22 -9.88
CA ASN A 233 -11.61 -27.13 -10.28
C ASN A 233 -12.26 -25.78 -9.90
N LEU A 234 -11.48 -24.69 -9.94
CA LEU A 234 -11.96 -23.33 -9.73
C LEU A 234 -12.24 -22.64 -11.06
N VAL A 235 -13.33 -21.89 -11.14
CA VAL A 235 -13.71 -21.13 -12.33
C VAL A 235 -13.04 -19.76 -12.28
N PRO A 236 -12.24 -19.37 -13.29
CA PRO A 236 -11.68 -18.03 -13.37
C PRO A 236 -12.79 -16.99 -13.54
N ASP A 237 -12.67 -15.83 -12.88
CA ASP A 237 -13.65 -14.74 -12.98
C ASP A 237 -13.71 -14.12 -14.38
N ARG A 238 -12.71 -14.39 -15.22
CA ARG A 238 -12.65 -13.93 -16.60
C ARG A 238 -11.85 -14.89 -17.49
N PRO A 239 -12.14 -14.95 -18.79
CA PRO A 239 -11.37 -15.75 -19.73
C PRO A 239 -9.89 -15.32 -19.80
N LEU A 240 -8.98 -16.29 -20.00
CA LEU A 240 -7.53 -16.08 -20.10
C LEU A 240 -7.14 -14.90 -20.99
N LYS A 241 -7.72 -14.79 -22.19
CA LYS A 241 -7.43 -13.69 -23.14
C LYS A 241 -7.69 -12.30 -22.55
N LYS A 242 -8.74 -12.16 -21.73
CA LYS A 242 -9.07 -10.91 -21.03
C LYS A 242 -8.17 -10.71 -19.83
N ASP A 243 -7.83 -11.78 -19.11
CA ASP A 243 -6.98 -11.71 -17.93
C ASP A 243 -5.52 -11.37 -18.24
N LEU A 244 -5.06 -11.72 -19.45
CA LEU A 244 -3.73 -11.37 -19.98
C LEU A 244 -3.58 -9.88 -20.34
N GLN A 245 -4.66 -9.09 -20.30
CA GLN A 245 -4.59 -7.67 -20.65
C GLN A 245 -4.09 -6.84 -19.49
N ILE A 246 -3.17 -5.92 -19.78
CA ILE A 246 -2.84 -4.79 -18.89
C ILE A 246 -3.96 -3.76 -19.07
N THR A 247 -4.78 -3.58 -18.03
CA THR A 247 -5.92 -2.67 -18.04
C THR A 247 -5.63 -1.38 -17.30
N ASP A 248 -4.70 -1.39 -16.33
CA ASP A 248 -4.27 -0.18 -15.65
C ASP A 248 -3.31 0.65 -16.54
N PRO A 249 -3.68 1.89 -16.94
CA PRO A 249 -2.85 2.71 -17.79
C PRO A 249 -1.46 3.02 -17.21
N ILE A 250 -1.31 3.10 -15.89
CA ILE A 250 -0.01 3.41 -15.27
C ILE A 250 1.01 2.30 -15.49
N LEU A 251 0.53 1.06 -15.66
CA LEU A 251 1.37 -0.11 -15.93
C LEU A 251 1.84 -0.17 -17.38
N LYS A 252 1.30 0.69 -18.26
CA LYS A 252 1.74 0.80 -19.66
C LYS A 252 2.89 1.79 -19.85
N LEU A 253 3.23 2.57 -18.81
CA LEU A 253 4.39 3.46 -18.78
C LEU A 253 5.71 2.72 -18.62
#